data_AF-A0A7J6FP53-F1
#
_entry.id   AF-A0A7J6FP53-F1
#
_cell.length_a   1.000
_cell.length_b   1.000
_cell.length_c   1.000
_cell.angle_alpha   90.00
_cell.angle_beta   90.00
_cell.angle_gamma   90.00
#
_symmetry.space_group_name_H-M   'P 1'
#
loop_
_entity.id
_entity.type
_entity.pdbx_description
1 polymer ?
#
loop_
_entity_poly.entity_id
_entity_poly.type
_entity_poly.pdbx_seq_one_letter_code
_entity_poly.pdbx_strand_id
1 'polypeptide(L)'
;MLRFEIGTTQKNLAKKKWISVIKGLRHGVKFLQDDRSTKSGRKRQKTEEDELRLENLSGKLEMVEDQLDGSSGIIFSFVEGAFVNALKSGEWILLDEVNLAPPKTLQRVVGVLDGDSGSL
;
A
#
# COMPACT_ATOMS: atom_id res chain seq x y z
N MET A 1 6.09 -31.19 5.31
CA MET A 1 5.27 -30.34 4.43
C MET A 1 5.59 -28.85 4.63
N LEU A 2 5.42 -28.30 5.85
CA LEU A 2 5.63 -26.86 6.16
C LEU A 2 6.99 -26.26 5.75
N ARG A 3 8.10 -27.01 5.87
CA ARG A 3 9.43 -26.50 5.47
C ARG A 3 9.57 -26.25 3.96
N PHE A 4 8.77 -26.94 3.14
CA PHE A 4 8.83 -26.80 1.68
C PHE A 4 8.09 -25.54 1.21
N GLU A 5 6.94 -25.22 1.82
CA GLU A 5 6.14 -24.02 1.51
C GLU A 5 6.76 -22.70 2.00
N ILE A 6 7.45 -22.73 3.15
CA ILE A 6 8.16 -21.54 3.65
C ILE A 6 9.33 -21.19 2.70
N GLY A 7 10.03 -22.21 2.20
CA GLY A 7 11.14 -22.02 1.26
C GLY A 7 10.70 -21.49 -0.10
N THR A 8 9.54 -21.91 -0.62
CA THR A 8 8.99 -21.36 -1.87
C THR A 8 8.49 -19.93 -1.69
N THR A 9 7.87 -19.62 -0.55
CA THR A 9 7.40 -18.25 -0.22
C THR A 9 8.57 -17.28 -0.10
N GLN A 10 9.67 -17.67 0.56
CA GLN A 10 10.89 -16.85 0.63
C GLN A 10 11.53 -16.63 -0.74
N LYS A 11 11.60 -17.66 -1.59
CA LYS A 11 12.10 -17.53 -2.97
C LYS A 11 11.21 -16.59 -3.81
N ASN A 12 9.90 -16.62 -3.60
CA ASN A 12 8.96 -15.74 -4.29
C ASN A 12 9.04 -14.29 -3.78
N LEU A 13 9.32 -14.09 -2.49
CA LEU A 13 9.60 -12.77 -1.91
C LEU A 13 10.84 -12.13 -2.56
N ALA A 14 11.93 -12.90 -2.70
CA ALA A 14 13.14 -12.44 -3.38
C ALA A 14 12.89 -12.08 -4.86
N LYS A 15 11.90 -12.72 -5.50
CA LYS A 15 11.51 -12.48 -6.90
C LYS A 15 10.38 -11.46 -7.05
N LYS A 16 10.00 -10.73 -5.99
CA LYS A 16 8.91 -9.74 -5.99
C LYS A 16 7.56 -10.28 -6.51
N LYS A 17 7.31 -11.58 -6.35
CA LYS A 17 6.05 -12.22 -6.75
C LYS A 17 5.00 -12.08 -5.64
N TRP A 18 4.50 -10.86 -5.45
CA TRP A 18 3.65 -10.48 -4.31
C TRP A 18 2.37 -11.32 -4.17
N ILE A 19 1.69 -11.63 -5.28
CA ILE A 19 0.47 -12.46 -5.27
C ILE A 19 0.75 -13.85 -4.69
N SER A 20 1.87 -14.48 -5.08
CA SER A 20 2.26 -15.78 -4.56
C SER A 20 2.68 -15.73 -3.08
N VAL A 21 3.29 -14.61 -2.66
CA VAL A 21 3.65 -14.38 -1.25
C VAL A 21 2.40 -14.25 -0.38
N ILE A 22 1.42 -13.47 -0.83
CA ILE A 22 0.15 -13.25 -0.12
C ILE A 22 -0.65 -14.55 -0.03
N LYS A 23 -0.73 -15.32 -1.12
CA LYS A 23 -1.34 -16.66 -1.11
C LYS A 23 -0.62 -17.59 -0.13
N GLY A 24 0.72 -17.59 -0.09
CA GLY A 24 1.49 -18.38 0.89
C GLY A 24 1.24 -17.96 2.34
N LEU A 25 1.19 -16.66 2.61
CA LEU A 25 0.85 -16.11 3.93
C LEU A 25 -0.55 -16.53 4.38
N ARG A 26 -1.54 -16.52 3.48
CA ARG A 26 -2.91 -16.94 3.83
C ARG A 26 -2.96 -18.40 4.20
N HIS A 27 -2.30 -19.27 3.44
CA HIS A 27 -2.21 -20.68 3.78
C HIS A 27 -1.56 -20.88 5.16
N GLY A 28 -0.53 -20.11 5.49
CA GLY A 28 0.08 -20.10 6.83
C GLY A 28 -0.89 -19.66 7.93
N VAL A 29 -1.65 -18.59 7.72
CA VAL A 29 -2.66 -18.10 8.69
C VAL A 29 -3.81 -19.10 8.86
N LYS A 30 -4.35 -19.65 7.77
CA LYS A 30 -5.39 -20.69 7.80
C LYS A 30 -4.90 -21.96 8.51
N PHE A 31 -3.68 -22.40 8.22
CA PHE A 31 -3.07 -23.54 8.90
C PHE A 31 -2.98 -23.33 10.42
N LEU A 32 -2.59 -22.13 10.87
CA LEU A 32 -2.54 -21.76 12.29
C LEU A 32 -3.94 -21.62 12.93
N GLN A 33 -4.98 -21.35 12.14
CA GLN A 33 -6.37 -21.34 12.60
C GLN A 33 -6.93 -22.77 12.68
N ASP A 34 -6.70 -23.63 11.69
CA ASP A 34 -7.18 -25.02 11.65
C ASP A 34 -6.53 -25.91 12.73
N ASP A 35 -5.26 -25.68 13.05
CA ASP A 35 -4.56 -26.39 14.14
C ASP A 35 -5.19 -26.10 15.52
N ARG A 36 -5.98 -25.00 15.66
CA ARG A 36 -6.80 -24.76 16.87
C ARG A 36 -7.95 -25.75 17.02
N SER A 37 -8.51 -26.25 15.92
CA SER A 37 -9.72 -27.08 15.94
C SER A 37 -9.44 -28.56 16.23
N THR A 38 -8.22 -29.06 15.98
CA THR A 38 -7.99 -30.51 15.94
C THR A 38 -7.15 -31.11 17.06
N LYS A 39 -6.22 -30.41 17.74
CA LYS A 39 -5.38 -31.07 18.78
C LYS A 39 -4.99 -30.22 19.99
N SER A 40 -5.59 -30.59 21.13
CA SER A 40 -4.92 -30.80 22.41
C SER A 40 -3.51 -31.38 22.23
N GLY A 41 -2.45 -30.74 22.76
CA GLY A 41 -1.15 -31.42 22.95
C GLY A 41 0.13 -30.76 22.42
N ARG A 42 0.33 -29.45 22.61
CA ARG A 42 1.64 -28.82 22.94
C ARG A 42 1.43 -27.33 23.13
N LYS A 43 1.08 -26.96 24.36
CA LYS A 43 0.72 -25.59 24.75
C LYS A 43 2.00 -24.73 24.80
N ARG A 44 2.43 -24.21 23.65
CA ARG A 44 3.15 -22.93 23.64
C ARG A 44 2.13 -21.90 24.08
N GLN A 45 2.34 -21.31 25.25
CA GLN A 45 1.48 -20.28 25.83
C GLN A 45 1.51 -19.09 24.85
N LYS A 46 0.45 -18.94 24.07
CA LYS A 46 0.31 -17.84 23.11
C LYS A 46 -0.34 -16.68 23.85
N THR A 47 0.30 -15.52 23.83
CA THR A 47 -0.20 -14.30 24.48
C THR A 47 -1.47 -13.84 23.76
N GLU A 48 -2.47 -13.31 24.47
CA GLU A 48 -3.69 -12.74 23.86
C GLU A 48 -3.37 -11.71 22.75
N GLU A 49 -2.27 -10.97 22.91
CA GLU A 49 -1.73 -10.08 21.89
C GLU A 49 -1.42 -10.78 20.55
N ASP A 50 -0.89 -11.99 20.58
CA ASP A 50 -0.52 -12.74 19.38
C ASP A 50 -1.75 -13.30 18.66
N GLU A 51 -2.87 -13.44 19.37
CA GLU A 51 -4.16 -13.80 18.78
C GLU A 51 -4.77 -12.59 18.06
N LEU A 52 -4.79 -11.44 18.72
CA LEU A 52 -5.22 -10.16 18.11
C LEU A 52 -4.35 -9.78 16.92
N ARG A 53 -3.03 -9.99 16.99
CA ARG A 53 -2.12 -9.80 15.85
C ARG A 53 -2.47 -10.72 14.70
N LEU A 54 -2.79 -11.99 14.96
CA LEU A 54 -3.12 -12.95 13.91
C LEU A 54 -4.45 -12.61 13.22
N GLU A 55 -5.44 -12.16 13.98
CA GLU A 55 -6.73 -11.70 13.45
C GLU A 55 -6.57 -10.43 12.59
N ASN A 56 -5.87 -9.42 13.12
CA ASN A 56 -5.54 -8.21 12.38
C ASN A 56 -4.74 -8.49 11.10
N LEU A 57 -3.80 -9.45 11.15
CA LEU A 57 -3.05 -9.87 9.97
C LEU A 57 -3.95 -10.56 8.95
N SER A 58 -4.89 -11.39 9.40
CA SER A 58 -5.86 -12.05 8.52
C SER A 58 -6.72 -11.01 7.78
N GLY A 59 -7.30 -10.05 8.50
CA GLY A 59 -8.12 -9.00 7.90
C GLY A 59 -7.34 -8.12 6.91
N LYS A 60 -6.11 -7.73 7.26
CA LYS A 60 -5.24 -6.98 6.33
C LYS A 60 -4.89 -7.79 5.08
N LEU A 61 -4.70 -9.10 5.20
CA LEU A 61 -4.34 -9.95 4.07
C LEU A 61 -5.49 -10.15 3.09
N GLU A 62 -6.73 -10.19 3.59
CA GLU A 62 -7.95 -10.22 2.79
C GLU A 62 -8.11 -8.93 1.98
N MET A 63 -7.96 -7.76 2.63
CA MET A 63 -8.01 -6.46 1.94
C MET A 63 -6.98 -6.34 0.81
N VAL A 64 -5.76 -6.83 1.02
CA VAL A 64 -4.69 -6.76 0.01
C VAL A 64 -4.93 -7.77 -1.11
N GLU A 65 -5.53 -8.93 -0.83
CA GLU A 65 -5.91 -9.84 -1.91
C GLU A 65 -6.98 -9.24 -2.81
N ASP A 66 -8.01 -8.63 -2.23
CA ASP A 66 -9.08 -7.97 -2.99
C ASP A 66 -8.53 -6.87 -3.92
N GLN A 67 -7.50 -6.15 -3.47
CA GLN A 67 -6.79 -5.16 -4.28
C GLN A 67 -5.94 -5.75 -5.41
N LEU A 68 -5.52 -7.02 -5.30
CA LEU A 68 -4.57 -7.65 -6.22
C LEU A 68 -5.18 -8.67 -7.18
N ASP A 69 -6.32 -9.27 -6.85
CA ASP A 69 -7.02 -10.23 -7.72
C ASP A 69 -7.67 -9.57 -8.96
N GLY A 70 -7.48 -8.26 -9.14
CA GLY A 70 -7.55 -7.62 -10.46
C GLY A 70 -8.94 -7.57 -11.10
N SER A 71 -10.01 -7.87 -10.34
CA SER A 71 -11.37 -7.52 -10.74
C SER A 71 -11.59 -6.01 -10.79
N SER A 72 -10.78 -5.25 -10.05
CA SER A 72 -10.46 -3.86 -10.35
C SER A 72 -9.28 -3.82 -11.34
N GLY A 73 -9.56 -3.59 -12.63
CA GLY A 73 -8.53 -3.33 -13.63
C GLY A 73 -7.58 -2.21 -13.22
N ILE A 74 -6.48 -2.01 -13.97
CA ILE A 74 -5.43 -1.00 -13.73
C ILE A 74 -6.03 0.26 -13.06
N ILE A 75 -5.76 0.43 -11.77
CA ILE A 75 -6.30 1.54 -10.99
C ILE A 75 -5.41 2.74 -11.27
N PHE A 76 -5.85 3.61 -12.19
CA PHE A 76 -5.30 4.95 -12.29
C PHE A 76 -5.93 5.79 -11.18
N SER A 77 -5.10 6.25 -10.25
CA SER A 77 -5.48 7.27 -9.28
C SER A 77 -4.79 8.58 -9.64
N PHE A 78 -5.51 9.68 -9.47
CA PHE A 78 -4.90 11.00 -9.54
C PHE A 78 -4.04 11.20 -8.29
N VAL A 79 -2.77 11.54 -8.49
CA VAL A 79 -1.84 11.86 -7.41
C VAL A 79 -1.54 13.34 -7.50
N GLU A 80 -1.84 14.06 -6.42
CA GLU A 80 -1.57 15.49 -6.33
C GLU A 80 -0.06 15.75 -6.35
N GLY A 81 0.37 16.61 -7.26
CA GLY A 81 1.76 17.01 -7.40
C GLY A 81 2.20 17.97 -6.31
N ALA A 82 3.52 18.10 -6.14
CA ALA A 82 4.13 18.96 -5.13
C ALA A 82 3.59 20.40 -5.15
N PHE A 83 3.34 20.96 -6.34
CA PHE A 83 2.76 22.29 -6.51
C PHE A 83 1.38 22.42 -5.85
N VAL A 84 0.48 21.46 -6.09
CA VAL A 84 -0.88 21.48 -5.52
C VAL A 84 -0.83 21.31 -4.01
N ASN A 85 0.03 20.43 -3.52
CA ASN A 85 0.18 20.19 -2.08
C ASN A 85 0.66 21.45 -1.36
N ALA A 86 1.70 22.10 -1.88
CA ALA A 86 2.28 23.31 -1.31
C ALA A 86 1.30 24.50 -1.33
N LEU A 87 0.49 24.64 -2.39
CA LEU A 87 -0.58 25.65 -2.42
C LEU A 87 -1.63 25.42 -1.33
N LYS A 88 -2.02 24.17 -1.08
CA LYS A 88 -3.00 23.82 -0.04
C LYS A 88 -2.45 24.01 1.37
N SER A 89 -1.16 23.72 1.58
CA SER A 89 -0.48 23.89 2.88
C SER A 89 -0.04 25.33 3.15
N GLY A 90 -0.08 26.22 2.14
CA GLY A 90 0.41 27.60 2.26
C GLY A 90 1.93 27.68 2.32
N GLU A 91 2.63 26.69 1.77
CA GLU A 91 4.09 26.61 1.77
C GLU A 91 4.71 27.39 0.61
N TRP A 92 5.96 27.81 0.80
CA TRP A 92 6.73 28.46 -0.25
C TRP A 92 7.18 27.44 -1.31
N ILE A 93 7.02 27.80 -2.59
CA ILE A 93 7.44 26.99 -3.73
C ILE A 93 8.51 27.75 -4.51
N LEU A 94 9.63 27.10 -4.80
CA LEU A 94 10.65 27.60 -5.73
C LEU A 94 10.48 26.92 -7.09
N LEU A 95 10.25 27.71 -8.13
CA LEU A 95 10.19 27.22 -9.51
C LEU A 95 11.56 27.40 -10.16
N ASP A 96 12.24 26.28 -10.41
CA ASP A 96 13.51 26.26 -11.14
C ASP A 96 13.27 26.06 -12.65
N GLU A 97 14.25 26.47 -13.47
CA GLU A 97 14.26 26.32 -14.94
C GLU A 97 12.98 26.84 -15.64
N VAL A 98 12.31 27.84 -15.06
CA VAL A 98 11.03 28.38 -15.55
C VAL A 98 11.12 28.88 -16.99
N ASN A 99 12.30 29.30 -17.43
CA ASN A 99 12.62 29.74 -18.78
C ASN A 99 12.52 28.63 -19.83
N LEU A 100 12.58 27.35 -19.43
CA LEU A 100 12.43 26.20 -20.33
C LEU A 100 10.97 25.74 -20.46
N ALA A 101 10.08 26.25 -19.61
CA ALA A 101 8.67 25.88 -19.65
C ALA A 101 7.95 26.54 -20.86
N PRO A 102 7.06 25.80 -21.54
CA PRO A 102 6.23 26.39 -22.59
C PRO A 102 5.38 27.56 -22.03
N PRO A 103 5.19 28.66 -22.78
CA PRO A 103 4.41 29.82 -22.31
C PRO A 103 3.00 29.46 -21.83
N LYS A 104 2.36 28.48 -22.48
CA LYS A 104 1.02 27.99 -22.09
C LYS A 104 0.99 27.37 -20.69
N THR A 105 2.08 26.71 -20.27
CA THR A 105 2.18 26.09 -18.94
C THR A 105 2.33 27.17 -17.88
N LEU A 106 3.18 28.17 -18.14
CA LEU A 106 3.38 29.30 -17.22
C LEU A 106 2.09 30.10 -17.02
N GLN A 107 1.31 30.35 -18.07
CA GLN A 107 0.01 31.00 -17.95
C GLN A 107 -0.96 30.26 -17.03
N ARG A 108 -0.93 28.92 -17.03
CA ARG A 108 -1.76 28.12 -16.11
C ARG A 108 -1.27 28.23 -14.67
N VAL A 109 0.04 28.21 -14.45
CA VAL A 109 0.63 28.39 -13.11
C VAL A 109 0.29 29.77 -12.55
N VAL A 110 0.53 30.83 -13.33
CA VAL A 110 0.21 32.21 -12.94
C VAL A 110 -1.28 32.38 -12.65
N GLY A 111 -2.17 31.85 -13.51
CA GLY A 111 -3.60 31.93 -13.27
C GLY A 111 -4.09 31.21 -12.00
N VAL A 112 -3.36 30.20 -11.51
CA VAL A 112 -3.64 29.55 -10.23
C VAL A 112 -3.13 30.39 -9.04
N LEU A 113 -2.02 31.10 -9.23
CA LEU A 113 -1.40 31.94 -8.20
C LEU A 113 -2.11 33.30 -8.03
N ASP A 114 -2.65 33.87 -9.11
CA ASP A 114 -3.23 35.21 -9.08
C ASP A 114 -4.52 35.29 -8.25
N GLY A 115 -5.31 34.21 -8.15
CA GLY A 115 -6.55 34.15 -7.36
C GLY A 115 -7.60 35.25 -7.69
N ASP A 116 -8.82 35.15 -7.14
CA ASP A 116 -9.85 36.21 -7.30
C ASP A 116 -9.49 37.52 -6.55
N SER A 117 -8.36 37.53 -5.86
CA SER A 117 -7.76 38.69 -5.22
C SER A 117 -6.55 39.16 -6.03
N GLY A 118 -6.79 39.57 -7.27
CA GLY A 118 -5.92 40.53 -7.93
C GLY A 118 -5.91 41.82 -7.11
N SER A 119 -5.05 41.90 -6.09
CA SER A 119 -4.72 43.19 -5.50
C SER A 119 -3.63 43.82 -6.35
N LEU A 120 -4.06 44.86 -7.05
CA LEU A 120 -3.28 45.94 -7.66
C LEU A 120 -2.05 46.34 -6.83
#